data_AF-A0A3D6E1J1-F1
#
_entry.id   AF-A0A3D6E1J1-F1
#
_cell.length_a   1.000
_cell.length_b   1.000
_cell.length_c   1.000
_cell.angle_alpha   90.00
_cell.angle_beta   90.00
_cell.angle_gamma   90.00
#
_symmetry.space_group_name_H-M   'P 1'
#
loop_
_entity.id
_entity.type
_entity.pdbx_description
1 polymer ?
#
loop_
_entity_poly.entity_id
_entity_poly.type
_entity_poly.pdbx_seq_one_letter_code
_entity_poly.pdbx_strand_id
1 'polypeptide(L)'
;YPVETIAGAFRLLRRLPDAATTGAIGGGDPIPGFDFGNSPLALQGADLTGRPLIQTTAAGVRGLSRFRHARSLFAGSLVLGRATAKALLELQPEEVCFVITGE
;
A
#
# COMPACT_ATOMS: atom_id res chain seq x y z
N TYR A 1 -3.23 0.14 6.08
CA TYR A 1 -2.27 0.88 6.92
C TYR A 1 -0.87 0.74 6.34
N PRO A 2 -0.38 1.73 5.59
CA PRO A 2 1.02 1.75 5.17
C PRO A 2 1.92 2.05 6.38
N VAL A 3 2.92 1.20 6.65
CA VAL A 3 3.84 1.34 7.79
C VAL A 3 5.29 1.18 7.33
N GLU A 4 6.10 2.21 7.56
CA GLU A 4 7.44 2.33 6.95
C GLU A 4 8.44 1.28 7.45
N THR A 5 8.33 0.85 8.71
CA THR A 5 9.29 -0.07 9.32
C THR A 5 8.62 -1.37 9.75
N ILE A 6 9.36 -2.48 9.62
CA ILE A 6 8.93 -3.81 10.07
C ILE A 6 8.60 -3.79 11.58
N ALA A 7 9.46 -3.16 12.39
CA ALA A 7 9.21 -2.97 13.82
C ALA A 7 7.93 -2.17 14.09
N GLY A 8 7.66 -1.14 13.27
CA GLY A 8 6.43 -0.36 13.34
C GLY A 8 5.20 -1.22 13.02
N ALA A 9 5.29 -2.09 12.01
CA ALA A 9 4.21 -2.98 11.61
C ALA A 9 3.85 -3.96 12.73
N PHE A 10 4.84 -4.63 13.34
CA PHE A 10 4.60 -5.51 14.48
C PHE A 10 4.05 -4.76 15.71
N ARG A 11 4.51 -3.53 15.95
CA ARG A 11 3.95 -2.69 17.02
C ARG A 11 2.47 -2.34 16.75
N LEU A 12 2.10 -2.08 15.51
CA LEU A 12 0.71 -1.81 15.13
C LEU A 12 -0.14 -3.09 15.20
N LEU A 13 0.40 -4.24 14.77
CA LEU A 13 -0.27 -5.54 14.86
C LEU A 13 -0.64 -5.89 16.30
N ARG A 14 0.22 -5.60 17.28
CA ARG A 14 -0.13 -5.77 18.71
C ARG A 14 -1.34 -4.94 19.16
N ARG A 15 -1.66 -3.84 18.48
CA ARG A 15 -2.82 -2.98 18.75
C ARG A 15 -4.04 -3.35 17.91
N LEU A 16 -3.83 -4.07 16.81
CA LEU A 16 -4.83 -4.52 15.85
C LEU A 16 -4.62 -6.02 15.60
N PRO A 17 -4.91 -6.89 16.59
CA PRO A 17 -4.57 -8.31 16.51
C PRO A 17 -5.26 -9.03 15.34
N ASP A 18 -6.41 -8.53 14.90
CA ASP A 18 -7.15 -9.07 13.76
C ASP A 18 -6.61 -8.59 12.41
N ALA A 19 -5.58 -7.76 12.37
CA ALA A 19 -5.03 -7.27 11.11
C ALA A 19 -4.37 -8.39 10.30
N ALA A 20 -4.46 -8.31 8.98
CA ALA A 20 -3.58 -9.02 8.06
C ALA A 20 -2.31 -8.18 7.83
N THR A 21 -1.21 -8.86 7.51
CA THR A 21 0.10 -8.25 7.23
C THR A 21 0.61 -8.62 5.85
N THR A 22 1.10 -7.65 5.08
CA THR A 22 1.66 -7.87 3.75
C THR A 22 2.89 -7.00 3.51
N GLY A 23 3.90 -7.54 2.83
CA GLY A 23 5.08 -6.75 2.57
C GLY A 23 6.28 -7.53 2.07
N ALA A 24 7.31 -6.77 1.74
CA ALA A 24 8.59 -7.30 1.28
C ALA A 24 9.74 -6.39 1.73
N ILE A 25 10.91 -7.01 1.95
CA ILE A 25 12.17 -6.29 2.14
C ILE A 25 12.73 -5.82 0.79
N GLY A 26 13.81 -5.03 0.81
CA GLY A 26 14.54 -4.67 -0.41
C GLY A 26 14.96 -5.95 -1.17
N GLY A 27 14.75 -5.98 -2.49
CA GLY A 27 14.94 -7.17 -3.32
C GLY A 27 13.67 -8.00 -3.56
N GLY A 28 12.59 -7.76 -2.80
CA GLY A 28 11.28 -8.37 -3.06
C GLY A 28 10.95 -9.59 -2.20
N ASP A 29 11.87 -10.04 -1.35
CA ASP A 29 11.63 -11.17 -0.45
C ASP A 29 10.54 -10.85 0.59
N PRO A 30 9.65 -11.80 0.92
CA PRO A 30 8.65 -11.62 1.97
C PRO A 30 9.29 -11.30 3.33
N ILE A 31 8.59 -10.50 4.14
CA ILE A 31 9.03 -10.20 5.51
C ILE A 31 8.70 -11.40 6.42
N PRO A 32 9.68 -12.00 7.13
CA PRO A 32 9.40 -13.09 8.06
C PRO A 32 8.37 -12.71 9.13
N GLY A 33 7.38 -13.58 9.33
CA GLY A 33 6.29 -13.36 10.29
C GLY A 33 5.13 -12.52 9.77
N PHE A 34 5.15 -12.07 8.51
CA PHE A 34 3.96 -11.52 7.84
C PHE A 34 3.11 -12.64 7.24
N ASP A 35 1.80 -12.39 7.13
CA ASP A 35 0.84 -13.34 6.53
C ASP A 35 1.08 -13.49 5.02
N PHE A 36 1.43 -12.39 4.33
CA PHE A 36 1.60 -12.37 2.88
C PHE A 36 2.89 -11.65 2.46
N GLY A 37 3.44 -12.09 1.33
CA GLY A 37 4.44 -11.31 0.58
C GLY A 37 3.82 -10.09 -0.12
N ASN A 38 4.61 -9.37 -0.90
CA ASN A 38 4.15 -8.21 -1.68
C ASN A 38 3.70 -8.55 -3.12
N SER A 39 3.56 -9.83 -3.46
CA SER A 39 3.03 -10.26 -4.76
C SER A 39 1.52 -10.13 -4.77
N PRO A 40 0.89 -9.47 -5.76
CA PRO A 40 -0.57 -9.43 -5.89
C PRO A 40 -1.21 -10.82 -5.95
N LEU A 41 -0.50 -11.80 -6.55
CA LEU A 41 -0.95 -13.18 -6.64
C LEU A 41 -1.08 -13.83 -5.26
N ALA A 42 -0.24 -13.44 -4.30
CA ALA A 42 -0.27 -13.99 -2.93
C ALA A 42 -1.55 -13.59 -2.17
N LEU A 43 -2.26 -12.56 -2.63
CA LEU A 43 -3.55 -12.12 -2.07
C LEU A 43 -4.75 -12.69 -2.82
N GLN A 44 -4.53 -13.48 -3.88
CA GLN A 44 -5.63 -14.06 -4.64
C GLN A 44 -6.42 -15.04 -3.77
N GLY A 45 -7.73 -14.79 -3.64
CA GLY A 45 -8.64 -15.64 -2.84
C GLY A 45 -8.57 -15.39 -1.33
N ALA A 46 -7.73 -14.48 -0.85
CA ALA A 46 -7.74 -14.06 0.55
C ALA A 46 -8.99 -13.19 0.81
N ASP A 47 -9.76 -13.54 1.85
CA ASP A 47 -10.83 -12.65 2.34
C ASP A 47 -10.24 -11.60 3.28
N LEU A 48 -10.24 -10.35 2.82
CA LEU A 48 -9.78 -9.19 3.57
C LEU A 48 -10.95 -8.25 3.94
N THR A 49 -12.19 -8.69 3.73
CA THR A 49 -13.38 -7.88 3.97
C THR A 49 -13.46 -7.48 5.44
N GLY A 50 -13.50 -6.17 5.70
CA GLY A 50 -13.54 -5.64 7.07
C GLY A 50 -12.25 -5.85 7.88
N ARG A 51 -11.23 -6.50 7.32
CA ARG A 51 -9.98 -6.82 8.02
C ARG A 51 -8.96 -5.70 7.81
N PRO A 52 -8.40 -5.10 8.88
CA PRO A 52 -7.28 -4.17 8.76
C PRO A 52 -6.11 -4.80 7.99
N LEU A 53 -5.55 -4.11 7.00
CA LEU A 53 -4.35 -4.58 6.30
C LEU A 53 -3.16 -3.69 6.66
N ILE A 54 -2.14 -4.23 7.30
CA ILE A 54 -0.87 -3.56 7.59
C ILE A 54 0.10 -3.91 6.46
N GLN A 55 0.60 -2.88 5.76
CA GLN A 55 1.46 -3.05 4.61
C GLN A 55 2.81 -2.36 4.81
N THR A 56 3.90 -3.10 4.61
CA THR A 56 5.27 -2.58 4.67
C THR A 56 6.02 -2.94 3.39
N THR A 57 6.36 -1.94 2.59
CA THR A 57 7.14 -2.11 1.36
C THR A 57 8.24 -1.06 1.30
N ALA A 58 9.34 -1.38 0.61
CA ALA A 58 10.46 -0.47 0.47
C ALA A 58 10.02 0.87 -0.17
N ALA A 59 9.50 0.83 -1.39
CA ALA A 59 9.21 2.02 -2.19
C ALA A 59 7.84 2.66 -1.87
N GLY A 60 6.76 1.88 -1.98
CA GLY A 60 5.39 2.41 -2.01
C GLY A 60 4.97 3.10 -0.71
N VAL A 61 5.31 2.53 0.45
CA VAL A 61 4.94 3.11 1.75
C VAL A 61 5.64 4.45 2.01
N ARG A 62 6.91 4.58 1.61
CA ARG A 62 7.65 5.84 1.71
C ARG A 62 7.01 6.91 0.83
N GLY A 63 6.62 6.55 -0.40
CA GLY A 63 5.88 7.43 -1.30
C GLY A 63 4.58 7.93 -0.69
N LEU A 64 3.73 7.03 -0.17
CA LEU A 64 2.48 7.40 0.49
C LEU A 64 2.71 8.33 1.69
N SER A 65 3.74 8.06 2.49
CA SER A 65 4.06 8.87 3.68
C SER A 65 4.56 10.28 3.33
N ARG A 66 5.36 10.40 2.26
CA ARG A 66 5.91 11.68 1.79
C ARG A 66 4.85 12.61 1.20
N PHE A 67 3.88 12.05 0.48
CA PHE A 67 2.83 12.81 -0.21
C PHE A 67 1.49 12.82 0.52
N ARG A 68 1.47 12.47 1.81
CA ARG A 68 0.26 12.49 2.66
C ARG A 68 -0.45 13.85 2.74
N HIS A 69 0.25 14.93 2.38
CA HIS A 69 -0.26 16.30 2.39
C HIS A 69 -0.99 16.69 1.10
N ALA A 70 -0.94 15.83 0.06
CA ALA A 70 -1.73 16.05 -1.14
C ALA A 70 -3.22 16.02 -0.81
N ARG A 71 -4.01 16.92 -1.43
CA ARG A 71 -5.47 16.97 -1.26
C ARG A 71 -6.12 15.63 -1.60
N SER A 72 -5.58 14.92 -2.58
CA SER A 72 -6.03 13.61 -2.99
C SER A 72 -4.83 12.79 -3.43
N LEU A 73 -4.79 11.54 -2.97
CA LEU A 73 -3.71 10.60 -3.26
C LEU A 73 -4.32 9.29 -3.70
N PHE A 74 -3.93 8.82 -4.89
CA PHE A 74 -4.42 7.58 -5.47
C PHE A 74 -3.27 6.59 -5.58
N ALA A 75 -3.53 5.33 -5.24
CA ALA A 75 -2.66 4.24 -5.65
C ALA A 75 -2.83 4.02 -7.16
N GLY A 76 -1.74 4.16 -7.93
CA GLY A 76 -1.72 3.95 -9.36
C GLY A 76 -1.11 2.61 -9.74
N SER A 77 -1.71 1.91 -10.71
CA SER A 77 -1.11 0.73 -11.36
C SER A 77 -1.75 0.51 -12.74
N LEU A 78 -1.13 -0.32 -13.58
CA LEU A 78 -1.67 -0.62 -14.91
C LEU A 78 -3.06 -1.30 -14.84
N VAL A 79 -3.27 -2.19 -13.87
CA VAL A 79 -4.54 -2.93 -13.72
C VAL A 79 -5.69 -2.04 -13.25
N LEU A 80 -5.39 -0.88 -12.66
CA LEU A 80 -6.40 0.09 -12.17
C LEU A 80 -6.45 1.39 -13.00
N GLY A 81 -5.61 1.53 -14.03
CA GLY A 81 -5.36 2.82 -14.68
C GLY A 81 -6.61 3.52 -15.20
N ARG A 82 -7.55 2.77 -15.81
CA ARG A 82 -8.84 3.32 -16.28
C ARG A 82 -9.70 3.84 -15.13
N ALA A 83 -9.75 3.12 -14.01
CA ALA A 83 -10.53 3.52 -12.84
C ALA A 83 -9.92 4.78 -12.20
N THR A 84 -8.59 4.84 -12.07
CA THR A 84 -7.89 6.04 -11.59
C THR A 84 -8.15 7.24 -12.50
N ALA A 85 -8.05 7.07 -13.83
CA ALA A 85 -8.32 8.15 -14.78
C ALA A 85 -9.77 8.65 -14.69
N LYS A 86 -10.74 7.76 -14.55
CA LYS A 86 -12.15 8.13 -14.34
C LYS A 86 -12.33 8.95 -13.06
N ALA A 87 -11.75 8.51 -11.94
CA ALA A 87 -11.82 9.23 -10.67
C ALA A 87 -11.18 10.64 -10.76
N LEU A 88 -10.07 10.78 -11.49
CA LEU A 88 -9.43 12.08 -11.73
C LEU A 88 -10.31 13.01 -12.57
N LEU A 89 -10.97 12.50 -13.62
CA LEU A 89 -11.89 13.28 -14.46
C LEU A 89 -13.11 13.77 -13.66
N GLU A 90 -13.64 12.95 -12.75
CA GLU A 90 -14.74 13.32 -11.86
C GLU A 90 -14.30 14.36 -10.80
N LEU A 91 -13.07 14.25 -10.29
CA LEU A 91 -12.52 15.17 -9.31
C LEU A 91 -12.17 16.55 -9.90
N GLN A 92 -11.88 16.62 -11.20
CA GLN A 92 -11.47 17.83 -11.93
C GLN A 92 -10.35 18.64 -11.21
N PRO A 93 -9.21 18.02 -10.85
CA PRO A 93 -8.12 18.75 -10.22
C PRO A 93 -7.45 19.71 -11.21
N GLU A 94 -6.91 20.81 -10.70
CA GLU A 94 -6.13 21.77 -11.50
C GLU A 94 -4.83 21.16 -12.04
N GLU A 95 -4.23 20.24 -11.26
CA GLU A 95 -2.97 19.57 -11.61
C GLU A 95 -3.02 18.10 -11.21
N VAL A 96 -2.38 17.25 -12.02
CA VAL A 96 -2.15 15.83 -11.71
C VAL A 96 -0.65 15.56 -11.76
N CYS A 97 -0.10 15.07 -10.65
CA CYS A 97 1.31 14.67 -10.55
C CYS A 97 1.42 13.15 -10.41
N PHE A 98 2.24 12.52 -11.26
CA PHE A 98 2.62 11.12 -11.09
C PHE A 98 3.82 11.01 -10.14
N VAL A 99 3.59 10.43 -8.97
CA VAL A 99 4.66 10.10 -8.03
C VAL A 99 5.18 8.70 -8.32
N ILE A 100 6.38 8.62 -8.88
CA ILE A 100 7.09 7.35 -9.04
C ILE A 100 7.77 7.03 -7.71
N THR A 101 7.32 5.96 -7.05
CA THR A 101 7.80 5.60 -5.71
C THR A 101 8.97 4.64 -5.73
N GLY A 102 9.30 4.08 -6.90
CA GLY A 102 10.42 3.15 -7.07
C GLY A 102 11.77 3.85 -6.95
N GLU A 103 12.76 3.08 -6.52
CA GLU A 103 14.17 3.20 -6.92
C GLU A 103 14.53 1.90 -7.62
#